data_AF-A0A939X699-F1
#
_entry.id   AF-A0A939X699-F1
#
_cell.length_a   1.000
_cell.length_b   1.000
_cell.length_c   1.000
_cell.angle_alpha   90.00
_cell.angle_beta   90.00
_cell.angle_gamma   90.00
#
_symmetry.space_group_name_H-M   'P 1'
#
loop_
_entity.id
_entity.type
_entity.pdbx_description
1 polymer ?
#
loop_
_entity_poly.entity_id
_entity_poly.type
_entity_poly.pdbx_seq_one_letter_code
_entity_poly.pdbx_strand_id
1 'polypeptide(L)'
;MDKPYCACATPPGVSGIAVIRMAGEGSCAVADKVFRIRRAAGDAKSVAEMAGYTAAYGTLIDPSDETTIDEVMLTRFCAPHSYTGEESVEISCHGGLTVRQEILRVLLENGARMAGPGEFTKRAFMAGKLDLSQAEAVMDVIAADSELALRAAESQLSGSLKEQAENISAVLYLQLSLFEMFLDEIEEEDDNETKIHYAEELEKSVYKRLQELTDSYKQGRILSERMKIVICGIPNSGKSSLLNCLSGYDRAIVTDVPGTTRDTLEVQTSIRGIPVKLIDTAGIRKTDDIVEAIGVDRATAAITEADVVLWLVSTDEEEKTITDLIDPIMSLPKETKIALLISKSDTSDEETVKKQEKKVMSLISGKGYSRTPDLRGSISSATREGLSEIEEFIRNAYDEMGATSSAGLLVTNRRHFEVLSSALDKVGKSIAALRAGDPLEGPALLIRAALEDVGEITGKSVSDTLVDTIFSRFCVGK
;
A
#
# COMPACT_ATOMS: atom_id res chain seq x y z
N MET A 1 9.53 -11.60 33.30
CA MET A 1 10.10 -11.86 31.96
C MET A 1 8.99 -12.41 31.11
N ASP A 2 8.84 -11.86 29.91
CA ASP A 2 7.80 -12.28 28.97
C ASP A 2 8.20 -13.66 28.39
N LYS A 3 7.22 -14.55 28.16
CA LYS A 3 7.53 -15.89 27.60
C LYS A 3 7.99 -15.74 26.14
N PRO A 4 8.84 -16.65 25.62
CA PRO A 4 9.13 -16.68 24.19
C PRO A 4 7.83 -16.91 23.42
N TYR A 5 7.72 -16.33 22.24
CA TYR A 5 6.50 -16.34 21.44
C TYR A 5 6.76 -16.96 20.06
N CYS A 6 5.79 -17.71 19.55
CA CYS A 6 5.93 -18.43 18.29
C CYS A 6 4.70 -18.30 17.38
N ALA A 7 4.93 -18.48 16.08
CA ALA A 7 3.90 -18.52 15.05
C ALA A 7 4.41 -19.22 13.79
N CYS A 8 3.47 -19.65 12.94
CA CYS A 8 3.77 -20.04 11.57
C CYS A 8 4.04 -18.77 10.74
N ALA A 9 5.22 -18.66 10.13
CA ALA A 9 5.63 -17.52 9.30
C ALA A 9 5.29 -17.71 7.82
N THR A 10 4.91 -18.92 7.40
CA THR A 10 4.48 -19.25 6.03
C THR A 10 2.95 -19.23 5.90
N PRO A 11 2.41 -18.94 4.70
CA PRO A 11 0.96 -18.93 4.46
C PRO A 11 0.25 -20.24 4.86
N PRO A 12 -1.04 -20.16 5.23
CA PRO A 12 -1.86 -21.35 5.41
C PRO A 12 -1.99 -22.13 4.08
N GLY A 13 -2.14 -23.45 4.16
CA GLY A 13 -2.21 -24.33 2.97
C GLY A 13 -1.08 -25.35 2.91
N VAL A 14 -1.23 -26.37 2.06
CA VAL A 14 -0.25 -27.46 1.93
C VAL A 14 0.90 -26.99 1.04
N SER A 15 2.13 -27.14 1.52
CA SER A 15 3.36 -26.77 0.81
C SER A 15 4.48 -27.79 1.04
N GLY A 16 5.55 -27.72 0.26
CA GLY A 16 6.74 -28.53 0.51
C GLY A 16 7.43 -28.19 1.84
N ILE A 17 7.44 -26.91 2.21
CA ILE A 17 8.08 -26.39 3.42
C ILE A 17 7.14 -25.40 4.12
N ALA A 18 7.11 -25.47 5.45
CA ALA A 18 6.60 -24.42 6.31
C ALA A 18 7.69 -23.94 7.27
N VAL A 19 7.59 -22.68 7.71
CA VAL A 19 8.51 -22.10 8.69
C VAL A 19 7.73 -21.73 9.93
N ILE A 20 8.17 -22.25 11.08
CA ILE A 20 7.69 -21.83 12.40
C ILE A 20 8.79 -21.00 13.05
N ARG A 21 8.48 -19.77 13.40
CA ARG A 21 9.41 -18.85 14.04
C ARG A 21 9.08 -18.76 15.53
N MET A 22 10.12 -18.75 16.36
CA MET A 22 10.03 -18.48 17.80
C MET A 22 11.06 -17.44 18.19
N ALA A 23 10.65 -16.42 18.94
CA ALA A 23 11.52 -15.33 19.38
C ALA A 23 11.26 -14.95 20.84
N GLY A 24 12.22 -14.25 21.44
CA GLY A 24 12.18 -13.82 22.84
C GLY A 24 13.15 -14.62 23.72
N GLU A 25 13.40 -14.10 24.92
CA GLU A 25 14.29 -14.73 25.90
C GLU A 25 13.84 -16.16 26.23
N GLY A 26 14.76 -17.13 26.11
CA GLY A 26 14.47 -18.55 26.34
C GLY A 26 14.01 -19.33 25.10
N SER A 27 14.00 -18.72 23.91
CA SER A 27 13.68 -19.41 22.66
C SER A 27 14.61 -20.62 22.41
N CYS A 28 15.92 -20.47 22.60
CA CYS A 28 16.85 -21.59 22.47
C CYS A 28 16.60 -22.67 23.53
N ALA A 29 16.25 -22.29 24.76
CA ALA A 29 15.94 -23.24 25.82
C ALA A 29 14.66 -24.06 25.55
N VAL A 30 13.64 -23.46 24.92
CA VAL A 30 12.47 -24.20 24.45
C VAL A 30 12.86 -25.13 23.30
N ALA A 31 13.66 -24.64 22.34
CA ALA A 31 14.13 -25.43 21.22
C ALA A 31 14.94 -26.68 21.66
N ASP A 32 15.84 -26.53 22.64
CA ASP A 32 16.65 -27.62 23.17
C ASP A 32 15.84 -28.76 23.79
N LYS A 33 14.65 -28.46 24.34
CA LYS A 33 13.76 -29.51 24.89
C LYS A 33 13.16 -30.37 23.79
N VAL A 34 12.77 -29.74 22.67
CA VAL A 34 11.91 -30.35 21.65
C VAL A 34 12.66 -30.78 20.39
N PHE A 35 13.90 -30.32 20.19
CA PHE A 35 14.70 -30.62 19.00
C PHE A 35 15.93 -31.46 19.36
N ARG A 36 16.14 -32.55 18.63
CA ARG A 36 17.33 -33.40 18.75
C ARG A 36 18.23 -33.19 17.55
N ILE A 37 19.38 -32.56 17.77
CA ILE A 37 20.38 -32.31 16.74
C ILE A 37 20.96 -33.63 16.24
N ARG A 38 20.86 -33.88 14.93
CA ARG A 38 21.57 -34.98 14.24
C ARG A 38 22.85 -34.48 13.59
N ARG A 39 22.81 -33.28 13.00
CA ARG A 39 23.96 -32.58 12.42
C ARG A 39 23.80 -31.09 12.63
N ALA A 40 24.85 -30.40 13.04
CA ALA A 40 24.88 -28.95 13.14
C ALA A 40 26.12 -28.40 12.43
N ALA A 41 26.13 -27.11 12.13
CA ALA A 41 27.37 -26.42 11.79
C ALA A 41 28.29 -26.39 13.02
N GLY A 42 29.50 -26.93 12.90
CA GLY A 42 30.42 -27.12 14.03
C GLY A 42 30.03 -28.26 14.95
N ASP A 43 30.53 -28.25 16.18
CA ASP A 43 30.37 -29.34 17.16
C ASP A 43 29.26 -29.05 18.20
N ALA A 44 28.30 -28.17 17.88
CA ALA A 44 27.24 -27.77 18.80
C ALA A 44 26.34 -28.96 19.17
N LYS A 45 26.15 -29.19 20.47
CA LYS A 45 25.32 -30.28 21.00
C LYS A 45 23.93 -29.82 21.42
N SER A 46 23.74 -28.52 21.53
CA SER A 46 22.48 -27.85 21.83
C SER A 46 22.28 -26.66 20.89
N VAL A 47 21.03 -26.26 20.71
CA VAL A 47 20.63 -25.03 20.01
C VAL A 47 21.25 -23.82 20.69
N ALA A 48 21.29 -23.77 22.03
CA ALA A 48 21.94 -22.70 22.77
C ALA A 48 23.46 -22.57 22.52
N GLU A 49 24.14 -23.63 22.05
CA GLU A 49 25.56 -23.61 21.69
C GLU A 49 25.84 -23.21 20.23
N MET A 50 24.84 -23.28 19.34
CA MET A 50 25.02 -22.98 17.91
C MET A 50 25.47 -21.53 17.68
N ALA A 51 26.38 -21.25 16.76
CA ALA A 51 26.66 -19.84 16.40
C ALA A 51 25.43 -19.19 15.75
N GLY A 52 25.29 -17.87 15.85
CA GLY A 52 24.22 -17.13 15.15
C GLY A 52 24.34 -17.31 13.63
N TYR A 53 23.20 -17.30 12.92
CA TYR A 53 23.09 -17.55 11.48
C TYR A 53 23.62 -18.93 11.05
N THR A 54 23.53 -19.93 11.92
CA THR A 54 23.85 -21.31 11.57
C THR A 54 22.62 -22.21 11.62
N ALA A 55 22.67 -23.30 10.85
CA ALA A 55 21.60 -24.28 10.73
C ALA A 55 22.01 -25.63 11.35
N ALA A 56 21.01 -26.36 11.84
CA ALA A 56 21.11 -27.73 12.31
C ALA A 56 19.98 -28.59 11.75
N TYR A 57 20.33 -29.78 11.28
CA TYR A 57 19.40 -30.84 10.91
C TYR A 57 19.13 -31.74 12.10
N GLY A 58 17.87 -32.12 12.29
CA GLY A 58 17.49 -32.99 13.39
C GLY A 58 16.03 -33.40 13.36
N THR A 59 15.58 -34.01 14.46
CA THR A 59 14.19 -34.42 14.66
C THR A 59 13.54 -33.55 15.71
N LEU A 60 12.36 -33.03 15.40
CA LEU A 60 11.48 -32.42 16.39
C LEU A 60 10.61 -33.51 17.01
N ILE A 61 10.59 -33.56 18.33
CA ILE A 61 9.91 -34.59 19.11
C ILE A 61 8.94 -33.98 20.12
N ASP A 62 7.95 -34.75 20.54
CA ASP A 62 7.18 -34.45 21.75
C ASP A 62 7.96 -34.98 22.98
N PRO A 63 8.39 -34.12 23.91
CA PRO A 63 9.15 -34.56 25.09
C PRO A 63 8.33 -35.41 26.08
N SER A 64 7.01 -35.44 25.98
CA SER A 64 6.15 -36.18 26.91
C SER A 64 6.18 -37.69 26.67
N ASP A 65 6.36 -38.11 25.42
CA ASP A 65 6.35 -39.52 25.00
C ASP A 65 7.50 -39.89 24.04
N GLU A 66 8.42 -38.96 23.76
CA GLU A 66 9.56 -39.09 22.84
C GLU A 66 9.14 -39.42 21.39
N THR A 67 7.88 -39.15 21.01
CA THR A 67 7.41 -39.36 19.64
C THR A 67 8.03 -38.35 18.67
N THR A 68 8.46 -38.82 17.50
CA THR A 68 8.97 -37.94 16.45
C THR A 68 7.80 -37.29 15.71
N ILE A 69 7.76 -35.96 15.71
CA ILE A 69 6.77 -35.17 14.98
C ILE A 69 7.22 -34.97 13.53
N ASP A 70 8.46 -34.52 13.34
CA ASP A 70 9.00 -34.26 12.00
C ASP A 70 10.54 -34.25 11.98
N GLU A 71 11.11 -34.43 10.79
CA GLU A 71 12.51 -34.13 10.51
C GLU A 71 12.63 -32.69 9.97
N VAL A 72 13.41 -31.85 10.63
CA VAL A 72 13.40 -30.40 10.40
C VAL A 72 14.81 -29.82 10.26
N MET A 73 14.88 -28.64 9.66
CA MET A 73 16.04 -27.75 9.73
C MET A 73 15.76 -26.64 10.73
N LEU A 74 16.64 -26.43 11.70
CA LEU A 74 16.55 -25.33 12.65
C LEU A 74 17.65 -24.32 12.37
N THR A 75 17.30 -23.05 12.23
CA THR A 75 18.25 -21.93 12.13
C THR A 75 18.22 -21.11 13.42
N ARG A 76 19.38 -20.80 13.98
CA ARG A 76 19.51 -19.93 15.17
C ARG A 76 19.90 -18.50 14.80
N PHE A 77 19.27 -17.53 15.46
CA PHE A 77 19.69 -16.13 15.47
C PHE A 77 19.93 -15.67 16.91
N CYS A 78 21.09 -15.06 17.15
CA CYS A 78 21.46 -14.55 18.47
C CYS A 78 21.10 -13.06 18.58
N ALA A 79 20.65 -12.62 19.76
CA ALA A 79 20.54 -11.18 20.03
C ALA A 79 21.92 -10.50 19.96
N PRO A 80 22.02 -9.25 19.47
CA PRO A 80 20.97 -8.44 18.87
C PRO A 80 20.78 -8.69 17.37
N HIS A 81 21.43 -9.69 16.78
CA HIS A 81 21.47 -9.96 15.34
C HIS A 81 20.38 -10.95 14.90
N SER A 82 19.13 -10.54 15.11
CA SER A 82 17.93 -11.20 14.58
C SER A 82 16.97 -10.14 14.01
N TYR A 83 15.85 -10.59 13.42
CA TYR A 83 14.81 -9.70 12.93
C TYR A 83 14.22 -8.83 14.06
N THR A 84 13.87 -9.45 15.21
CA THR A 84 13.25 -8.76 16.34
C THR A 84 14.28 -8.06 17.24
N GLY A 85 15.57 -8.33 17.07
CA GLY A 85 16.63 -7.93 18.00
C GLY A 85 16.79 -8.86 19.21
N GLU A 86 15.92 -9.86 19.36
CA GLU A 86 15.96 -10.83 20.46
C GLU A 86 16.61 -12.15 20.01
N GLU A 87 16.85 -13.06 20.95
CA GLU A 87 17.16 -14.45 20.59
C GLU A 87 15.96 -15.05 19.84
N SER A 88 16.23 -15.77 18.74
CA SER A 88 15.18 -16.42 17.97
C SER A 88 15.66 -17.66 17.24
N VAL A 89 14.73 -18.55 16.94
CA VAL A 89 14.95 -19.74 16.12
C VAL A 89 13.88 -19.84 15.04
N GLU A 90 14.26 -20.39 13.90
CA GLU A 90 13.34 -20.72 12.79
C GLU A 90 13.41 -22.21 12.50
N ILE A 91 12.25 -22.86 12.50
CA ILE A 91 12.10 -24.29 12.28
C ILE A 91 11.46 -24.47 10.91
N SER A 92 12.24 -24.94 9.95
CA SER A 92 11.77 -25.32 8.61
C SER A 92 11.35 -26.79 8.63
N CYS A 93 10.05 -27.03 8.51
CA CYS A 93 9.41 -28.34 8.60
C CYS A 93 8.62 -28.66 7.32
N HIS A 94 8.09 -29.87 7.20
CA HIS A 94 7.15 -30.19 6.13
C HIS A 94 5.89 -29.33 6.22
N GLY A 95 5.39 -28.85 5.08
CA GLY A 95 4.27 -27.90 5.00
C GLY A 95 2.88 -28.49 5.23
N GLY A 96 2.78 -29.64 5.88
CA GLY A 96 1.51 -30.27 6.26
C GLY A 96 0.76 -29.44 7.32
N LEU A 97 -0.57 -29.41 7.25
CA LEU A 97 -1.38 -28.72 8.27
C LEU A 97 -1.16 -29.35 9.65
N THR A 98 -1.25 -30.68 9.75
CA THR A 98 -1.08 -31.43 11.01
C THR A 98 0.32 -31.26 11.59
N VAL A 99 1.37 -31.33 10.76
CA VAL A 99 2.77 -31.13 11.19
C VAL A 99 2.94 -29.77 11.87
N ARG A 100 2.45 -28.70 11.26
CA ARG A 100 2.53 -27.35 11.84
C ARG A 100 1.77 -27.24 13.16
N GLN A 101 0.58 -27.82 13.25
CA GLN A 101 -0.24 -27.81 14.46
C GLN A 101 0.44 -28.53 15.61
N GLU A 102 1.02 -29.70 15.35
CA GLU A 102 1.74 -30.47 16.37
C GLU A 102 3.02 -29.78 16.83
N ILE A 103 3.80 -29.18 15.91
CA ILE A 103 4.99 -28.40 16.30
C ILE A 103 4.59 -27.21 17.17
N LEU A 104 3.55 -26.44 16.77
CA LEU A 104 3.07 -25.33 17.58
C LEU A 104 2.59 -25.79 18.96
N ARG A 105 1.81 -26.88 19.03
CA ARG A 105 1.36 -27.47 20.30
C ARG A 105 2.53 -27.77 21.23
N VAL A 106 3.55 -28.48 20.73
CA VAL A 106 4.72 -28.86 21.52
C VAL A 106 5.53 -27.65 21.97
N LEU A 107 5.68 -26.62 21.14
CA LEU A 107 6.34 -25.38 21.56
C LEU A 107 5.58 -24.69 22.71
N LEU A 108 4.25 -24.61 22.63
CA LEU A 108 3.40 -23.99 23.65
C LEU A 108 3.46 -24.75 24.98
N GLU A 109 3.37 -26.08 24.93
CA GLU A 109 3.48 -26.95 26.11
C GLU A 109 4.86 -26.85 26.80
N ASN A 110 5.92 -26.48 26.06
CA ASN A 110 7.29 -26.41 26.55
C ASN A 110 7.78 -25.01 26.94
N GLY A 111 6.90 -24.00 26.90
CA GLY A 111 7.14 -22.68 27.48
C GLY A 111 6.94 -21.50 26.53
N ALA A 112 6.65 -21.74 25.25
CA ALA A 112 6.29 -20.67 24.34
C ALA A 112 4.83 -20.20 24.53
N ARG A 113 4.50 -19.04 23.97
CA ARG A 113 3.13 -18.57 23.77
C ARG A 113 2.88 -18.28 22.29
N MET A 114 1.62 -18.16 21.88
CA MET A 114 1.31 -17.67 20.53
C MET A 114 1.71 -16.20 20.41
N ALA A 115 2.26 -15.84 19.26
CA ALA A 115 2.50 -14.45 18.89
C ALA A 115 1.18 -13.73 18.57
N GLY A 116 1.08 -12.46 18.92
CA GLY A 116 0.02 -11.58 18.44
C GLY A 116 0.20 -11.15 16.97
N PRO A 117 -0.82 -10.56 16.35
CA PRO A 117 -0.70 -9.91 15.03
C PRO A 117 0.44 -8.88 15.04
N GLY A 118 1.33 -8.93 14.05
CA GLY A 118 2.43 -7.97 13.91
C GLY A 118 3.48 -8.00 15.02
N GLU A 119 3.40 -8.92 15.99
CA GLU A 119 4.23 -8.85 17.20
C GLU A 119 5.73 -8.93 16.87
N PHE A 120 6.13 -9.76 15.90
CA PHE A 120 7.52 -9.83 15.46
C PHE A 120 8.03 -8.48 14.93
N THR A 121 7.24 -7.83 14.07
CA THR A 121 7.58 -6.53 13.47
C THR A 121 7.55 -5.42 14.53
N LYS A 122 6.58 -5.46 15.45
CA LYS A 122 6.48 -4.54 16.60
C LYS A 122 7.73 -4.62 17.48
N ARG A 123 8.21 -5.84 17.78
CA ARG A 123 9.43 -6.06 18.57
C ARG A 123 10.67 -5.54 17.86
N ALA A 124 10.75 -5.72 16.54
CA ALA A 124 11.81 -5.14 15.72
C ALA A 124 11.83 -3.60 15.80
N PHE A 125 10.66 -2.96 15.70
CA PHE A 125 10.50 -1.52 15.89
C PHE A 125 10.95 -1.07 17.29
N MET A 126 10.46 -1.73 18.35
CA MET A 126 10.84 -1.40 19.73
C MET A 126 12.33 -1.61 20.02
N ALA A 127 12.98 -2.56 19.34
CA ALA A 127 14.42 -2.79 19.42
C ALA A 127 15.25 -1.81 18.57
N GLY A 128 14.62 -0.86 17.88
CA GLY A 128 15.29 0.12 17.01
C GLY A 128 15.85 -0.49 15.72
N LYS A 129 15.41 -1.68 15.32
CA LYS A 129 15.82 -2.31 14.06
C LYS A 129 15.19 -1.64 12.84
N LEU A 130 13.98 -1.12 13.02
CA LEU A 130 13.16 -0.46 12.03
C LEU A 130 12.55 0.78 12.68
N ASP A 131 12.36 1.87 11.92
CA ASP A 131 11.42 2.91 12.33
C ASP A 131 9.97 2.56 11.92
N LEU A 132 8.99 3.36 12.32
CA LEU A 132 7.58 3.05 12.08
C LEU A 132 7.23 3.00 10.58
N SER A 133 7.81 3.88 9.76
CA SER A 133 7.58 3.90 8.32
C SER A 133 8.16 2.67 7.61
N GLN A 134 9.31 2.18 8.09
CA GLN A 134 9.90 0.92 7.63
C GLN A 134 9.08 -0.28 8.07
N ALA A 135 8.53 -0.27 9.28
CA ALA A 135 7.64 -1.33 9.76
C ALA A 135 6.38 -1.43 8.91
N GLU A 136 5.73 -0.32 8.58
CA GLU A 136 4.59 -0.30 7.64
C GLU A 136 4.97 -0.81 6.25
N ALA A 137 6.15 -0.43 5.73
CA ALA A 137 6.65 -0.89 4.45
C ALA A 137 6.85 -2.42 4.38
N VAL A 138 7.05 -3.11 5.51
CA VAL A 138 7.07 -4.59 5.54
C VAL A 138 5.75 -5.17 5.04
N MET A 139 4.61 -4.58 5.40
CA MET A 139 3.30 -5.01 4.89
C MET A 139 3.17 -4.74 3.40
N ASP A 140 3.60 -3.56 2.97
CA ASP A 140 3.50 -3.15 1.58
C ASP A 140 4.32 -4.08 0.67
N VAL A 141 5.51 -4.51 1.10
CA VAL A 141 6.32 -5.51 0.36
C VAL A 141 5.61 -6.87 0.30
N ILE A 142 4.96 -7.30 1.37
CA ILE A 142 4.24 -8.59 1.41
C ILE A 142 2.98 -8.55 0.53
N ALA A 143 2.30 -7.40 0.49
CA ALA A 143 1.05 -7.20 -0.24
C ALA A 143 1.25 -6.77 -1.70
N ALA A 144 2.45 -6.32 -2.07
CA ALA A 144 2.77 -5.83 -3.40
C ALA A 144 2.47 -6.87 -4.47
N ASP A 145 1.66 -6.49 -5.45
CA ASP A 145 1.22 -7.35 -6.54
C ASP A 145 1.52 -6.76 -7.92
N SER A 146 2.32 -5.70 -7.96
CA SER A 146 2.92 -5.14 -9.17
C SER A 146 4.38 -4.76 -8.92
N GLU A 147 5.16 -4.69 -9.99
CA GLU A 147 6.57 -4.31 -9.91
C GLU A 147 6.76 -2.87 -9.38
N LEU A 148 5.88 -1.93 -9.75
CA LEU A 148 5.95 -0.56 -9.24
C LEU A 148 5.63 -0.48 -7.75
N ALA A 149 4.61 -1.21 -7.29
CA ALA A 149 4.26 -1.26 -5.88
C ALA A 149 5.39 -1.86 -5.03
N LEU A 150 6.00 -2.96 -5.52
CA LEU A 150 7.12 -3.59 -4.85
C LEU A 150 8.33 -2.64 -4.74
N ARG A 151 8.72 -1.98 -5.84
CA ARG A 151 9.84 -1.03 -5.83
C ARG A 151 9.62 0.14 -4.87
N ALA A 152 8.39 0.67 -4.81
CA ALA A 152 8.05 1.75 -3.88
C ALA A 152 8.15 1.27 -2.42
N ALA A 153 7.61 0.09 -2.12
CA ALA A 153 7.68 -0.51 -0.79
C ALA A 153 9.12 -0.84 -0.37
N GLU A 154 9.95 -1.37 -1.28
CA GLU A 154 11.38 -1.63 -1.05
C GLU A 154 12.16 -0.34 -0.77
N SER A 155 11.88 0.73 -1.53
CA SER A 155 12.49 2.05 -1.28
C SER A 155 12.17 2.51 0.14
N GLN A 156 10.90 2.47 0.55
CA GLN A 156 10.51 2.87 1.91
C GLN A 156 11.10 1.96 2.98
N LEU A 157 11.13 0.65 2.75
CA LEU A 157 11.77 -0.32 3.65
C LEU A 157 13.27 -0.06 3.81
N SER A 158 13.94 0.41 2.75
CA SER A 158 15.35 0.82 2.80
C SER A 158 15.59 2.09 3.62
N GLY A 159 14.53 2.79 4.02
CA GLY A 159 14.59 3.96 4.90
C GLY A 159 14.55 5.30 4.18
N SER A 160 14.15 5.35 2.91
CA SER A 160 14.11 6.61 2.14
C SER A 160 13.16 7.66 2.75
N LEU A 161 11.98 7.25 3.21
CA LEU A 161 11.05 8.17 3.89
C LEU A 161 11.58 8.61 5.26
N LYS A 162 12.22 7.71 6.01
CA LYS A 162 12.89 8.03 7.27
C LYS A 162 13.95 9.10 7.06
N GLU A 163 14.81 8.94 6.06
CA GLU A 163 15.87 9.90 5.74
C GLU A 163 15.29 11.28 5.43
N GLN A 164 14.22 11.35 4.62
CA GLN A 164 13.55 12.62 4.33
C GLN A 164 12.94 13.26 5.59
N ALA A 165 12.26 12.47 6.42
CA ALA A 165 11.66 12.95 7.67
C ALA A 165 12.74 13.45 8.65
N GLU A 166 13.87 12.75 8.77
CA GLU A 166 14.99 13.16 9.63
C GLU A 166 15.69 14.42 9.12
N ASN A 167 15.87 14.56 7.80
CA ASN A 167 16.42 15.77 7.19
C ASN A 167 15.50 16.98 7.40
N ILE A 168 14.19 16.83 7.24
CA ILE A 168 13.21 17.89 7.51
C ILE A 168 13.22 18.25 8.99
N SER A 169 13.21 17.23 9.87
CA SER A 169 13.24 17.43 11.33
C SER A 169 14.48 18.19 11.78
N ALA A 170 15.66 17.86 11.23
CA ALA A 170 16.91 18.54 11.56
C ALA A 170 16.87 20.03 11.19
N VAL A 171 16.29 20.37 10.04
CA VAL A 171 16.14 21.77 9.59
C VAL A 171 15.12 22.51 10.47
N LEU A 172 13.95 21.92 10.74
CA LEU A 172 12.94 22.50 11.62
C LEU A 172 13.50 22.75 13.03
N TYR A 173 14.26 21.80 13.56
CA TYR A 173 14.89 21.93 14.88
C TYR A 173 15.90 23.09 14.92
N LEU A 174 16.72 23.24 13.86
CA LEU A 174 17.67 24.35 13.76
C LEU A 174 16.93 25.70 13.72
N GLN A 175 15.88 25.82 12.92
CA GLN A 175 15.07 27.04 12.82
C GLN A 175 14.40 27.38 14.15
N LEU A 176 13.81 26.39 14.82
CA LEU A 176 13.21 26.56 16.14
C LEU A 176 14.24 27.05 17.17
N SER A 177 15.45 26.46 17.15
CA SER A 177 16.53 26.87 18.05
C SER A 177 16.97 28.31 17.82
N LEU A 178 16.99 28.77 16.56
CA LEU A 178 17.30 30.16 16.22
C LEU A 178 16.21 31.11 16.72
N PHE A 179 14.93 30.76 16.54
CA PHE A 179 13.82 31.58 17.03
C PHE A 179 13.89 31.73 18.55
N GLU A 180 14.15 30.64 19.27
CA GLU A 180 14.26 30.65 20.73
C GLU A 180 15.49 31.41 21.24
N MET A 181 16.58 31.46 20.46
CA MET A 181 17.81 32.17 20.84
C MET A 181 17.71 33.68 20.67
N PHE A 182 17.05 34.14 19.60
CA PHE A 182 17.01 35.55 19.21
C PHE A 182 15.64 36.21 19.45
N LEU A 183 14.73 35.53 20.17
CA LEU A 183 13.37 36.00 20.39
C LEU A 183 13.35 37.41 20.98
N ASP A 184 14.01 37.60 22.13
CA ASP A 184 14.02 38.87 22.85
C ASP A 184 14.64 40.00 21.99
N GLU A 185 15.73 39.71 21.28
CA GLU A 185 16.46 40.70 20.44
C GLU A 185 15.61 41.16 19.25
N ILE A 186 15.02 40.22 18.50
CA ILE A 186 14.22 40.53 17.31
C ILE A 186 12.92 41.26 17.68
N GLU A 187 12.32 40.93 18.81
CA GLU A 187 11.08 41.58 19.26
C GLU A 187 11.30 42.97 19.85
N GLU A 188 12.40 43.18 20.58
CA GLU A 188 12.75 44.52 21.07
C GLU A 188 13.09 45.49 19.92
N GLU A 189 13.69 45.01 18.84
CA GLU A 189 14.10 45.81 17.69
C GLU A 189 13.04 45.94 16.58
N ASP A 190 11.92 45.19 16.66
CA ASP A 190 10.90 45.07 15.60
C ASP A 190 11.52 44.79 14.21
N ASP A 191 12.51 43.88 14.18
CA ASP A 191 13.29 43.56 12.97
C ASP A 191 12.50 42.66 12.01
N ASN A 192 11.69 43.30 11.19
CA ASN A 192 10.90 42.64 10.15
C ASN A 192 11.74 42.10 8.99
N GLU A 193 12.95 42.61 8.75
CA GLU A 193 13.81 42.11 7.68
C GLU A 193 14.33 40.71 8.03
N THR A 194 14.76 40.51 9.27
CA THR A 194 15.15 39.19 9.78
C THR A 194 14.00 38.19 9.78
N LYS A 195 12.77 38.61 10.16
CA LYS A 195 11.58 37.74 10.09
C LYS A 195 11.27 37.28 8.65
N ILE A 196 11.37 38.18 7.68
CA ILE A 196 11.20 37.85 6.26
C ILE A 196 12.28 36.87 5.80
N HIS A 197 13.53 37.07 6.21
CA HIS A 197 14.62 36.15 5.89
C HIS A 197 14.35 34.73 6.41
N TYR A 198 13.89 34.58 7.66
CA TYR A 198 13.48 33.27 8.20
C TYR A 198 12.34 32.63 7.42
N ALA A 199 11.35 33.42 6.98
CA ALA A 199 10.25 32.94 6.16
C ALA A 199 10.75 32.38 4.81
N GLU A 200 11.68 33.06 4.15
CA GLU A 200 12.28 32.62 2.88
C GLU A 200 13.08 31.33 3.04
N GLU A 201 13.88 31.22 4.11
CA GLU A 201 14.65 30.01 4.41
C GLU A 201 13.74 28.82 4.75
N LEU A 202 12.67 29.01 5.54
CA LEU A 202 11.66 27.97 5.79
C LEU A 202 10.96 27.51 4.52
N GLU A 203 10.59 28.45 3.64
CA GLU A 203 9.93 28.12 2.37
C GLU A 203 10.84 27.26 1.49
N LYS A 204 12.10 27.66 1.37
CA LYS A 204 13.09 27.00 0.52
C LYS A 204 13.55 25.65 1.07
N SER A 205 13.76 25.55 2.38
CA SER A 205 14.41 24.38 3.00
C SER A 205 13.44 23.31 3.49
N VAL A 206 12.20 23.68 3.84
CA VAL A 206 11.20 22.76 4.41
C VAL A 206 9.91 22.72 3.61
N TYR A 207 9.26 23.87 3.40
CA TYR A 207 7.91 23.91 2.80
C TYR A 207 7.87 23.21 1.44
N LYS A 208 8.81 23.53 0.54
CA LYS A 208 8.89 22.89 -0.79
C LYS A 208 9.10 21.38 -0.72
N ARG A 209 9.90 20.89 0.23
CA ARG A 209 10.13 19.43 0.41
C ARG A 209 8.87 18.72 0.92
N LEU A 210 8.19 19.31 1.90
CA LEU A 210 6.91 18.80 2.38
C LEU A 210 5.88 18.78 1.25
N GLN A 211 5.81 19.86 0.47
CA GLN A 211 4.91 19.98 -0.69
C GLN A 211 5.18 18.86 -1.72
N GLU A 212 6.44 18.65 -2.10
CA GLU A 212 6.84 17.58 -3.03
C GLU A 212 6.42 16.19 -2.51
N LEU A 213 6.63 15.91 -1.21
CA LEU A 213 6.21 14.64 -0.60
C LEU A 213 4.68 14.49 -0.60
N THR A 214 3.94 15.55 -0.23
CA THR A 214 2.47 15.50 -0.22
C THR A 214 1.87 15.38 -1.61
N ASP A 215 2.46 16.03 -2.62
CA ASP A 215 1.99 15.97 -4.00
C ASP A 215 2.22 14.57 -4.60
N SER A 216 3.28 13.87 -4.16
CA SER A 216 3.56 12.49 -4.57
C SER A 216 2.49 11.49 -4.14
N TYR A 217 1.68 11.79 -3.11
CA TYR A 217 0.68 10.86 -2.58
C TYR A 217 -0.42 10.53 -3.57
N LYS A 218 -0.78 11.44 -4.47
CA LYS A 218 -1.82 11.16 -5.49
C LYS A 218 -1.45 9.98 -6.37
N GLN A 219 -0.19 9.91 -6.79
CA GLN A 219 0.38 8.80 -7.53
C GLN A 219 0.70 7.61 -6.60
N GLY A 220 1.29 7.87 -5.44
CA GLY A 220 1.68 6.84 -4.49
C GLY A 220 0.51 6.03 -3.92
N ARG A 221 -0.69 6.63 -3.72
CA ARG A 221 -1.88 5.88 -3.26
C ARG A 221 -2.29 4.82 -4.26
N ILE A 222 -2.04 5.02 -5.56
CA ILE A 222 -2.39 4.03 -6.58
C ILE A 222 -1.59 2.75 -6.34
N LEU A 223 -0.36 2.84 -5.84
CA LEU A 223 0.48 1.68 -5.56
C LEU A 223 0.00 0.86 -4.36
N SER A 224 -0.68 1.48 -3.39
CA SER A 224 -1.21 0.81 -2.19
C SER A 224 -2.70 0.43 -2.32
N GLU A 225 -3.52 1.35 -2.83
CA GLU A 225 -4.98 1.22 -2.93
C GLU A 225 -5.46 0.70 -4.29
N ARG A 226 -4.56 0.64 -5.29
CA ARG A 226 -4.81 0.27 -6.70
C ARG A 226 -5.59 1.33 -7.47
N MET A 227 -5.31 1.46 -8.76
CA MET A 227 -6.09 2.33 -9.64
C MET A 227 -7.47 1.73 -9.86
N LYS A 228 -8.52 2.45 -9.49
CA LYS A 228 -9.91 2.04 -9.72
C LYS A 228 -10.29 2.32 -11.16
N ILE A 229 -10.43 1.26 -11.95
CA ILE A 229 -10.84 1.35 -13.36
C ILE A 229 -12.25 0.79 -13.48
N VAL A 230 -13.19 1.65 -13.82
CA VAL A 230 -14.59 1.27 -14.00
C VAL A 230 -14.88 1.05 -15.47
N ILE A 231 -15.38 -0.15 -15.79
CA ILE A 231 -15.84 -0.49 -17.14
C ILE A 231 -17.35 -0.29 -17.18
N CYS A 232 -17.81 0.67 -17.98
CA CYS A 232 -19.22 1.03 -18.09
C CYS A 232 -19.72 0.94 -19.54
N GLY A 233 -21.03 0.83 -19.70
CA GLY A 233 -21.70 0.55 -20.97
C GLY A 233 -22.92 -0.32 -20.75
N ILE A 234 -23.68 -0.60 -21.81
CA ILE A 234 -24.94 -1.33 -21.72
C ILE A 234 -24.73 -2.86 -21.64
N PRO A 235 -25.75 -3.65 -21.26
CA PRO A 235 -25.69 -5.10 -21.40
C PRO A 235 -25.29 -5.50 -22.83
N ASN A 236 -24.39 -6.49 -22.97
CA ASN A 236 -23.83 -6.97 -24.24
C ASN A 236 -22.95 -5.97 -25.03
N SER A 237 -22.49 -4.86 -24.43
CA SER A 237 -21.48 -3.97 -25.04
C SER A 237 -20.05 -4.50 -25.02
N GLY A 238 -19.83 -5.72 -24.52
CA GLY A 238 -18.49 -6.33 -24.46
C GLY A 238 -17.67 -6.03 -23.20
N LYS A 239 -18.28 -5.44 -22.14
CA LYS A 239 -17.61 -5.13 -20.86
C LYS A 239 -16.87 -6.32 -20.25
N SER A 240 -17.55 -7.45 -20.06
CA SER A 240 -16.95 -8.64 -19.46
C SER A 240 -15.87 -9.25 -20.36
N SER A 241 -15.99 -9.10 -21.69
CA SER A 241 -14.93 -9.49 -22.62
C SER A 241 -13.70 -8.61 -22.47
N LEU A 242 -13.86 -7.28 -22.38
CA LEU A 242 -12.75 -6.36 -22.13
C LEU A 242 -12.10 -6.60 -20.77
N LEU A 243 -12.90 -6.79 -19.72
CA LEU A 243 -12.41 -7.12 -18.38
C LEU A 243 -11.51 -8.36 -18.43
N ASN A 244 -11.96 -9.42 -19.10
CA ASN A 244 -11.19 -10.64 -19.26
C ASN A 244 -9.90 -10.42 -20.08
N CYS A 245 -9.94 -9.59 -21.12
CA CYS A 245 -8.75 -9.22 -21.89
C CYS A 245 -7.72 -8.48 -21.04
N LEU A 246 -8.14 -7.47 -20.28
CA LEU A 246 -7.26 -6.67 -19.41
C LEU A 246 -6.75 -7.47 -18.21
N SER A 247 -7.52 -8.43 -17.70
CA SER A 247 -7.11 -9.31 -16.60
C SER A 247 -6.13 -10.41 -17.03
N GLY A 248 -6.01 -10.66 -18.34
CA GLY A 248 -5.36 -11.86 -18.89
C GLY A 248 -3.86 -11.73 -19.17
N TYR A 249 -3.24 -10.58 -18.90
CA TYR A 249 -1.83 -10.35 -19.21
C TYR A 249 -0.89 -10.44 -18.00
N ASP A 250 -1.37 -10.26 -16.77
CA ASP A 250 -0.57 -10.41 -15.55
C ASP A 250 -1.48 -10.85 -14.39
N ARG A 251 -1.80 -12.15 -14.29
CA ARG A 251 -2.30 -12.69 -13.02
C ARG A 251 -1.16 -12.56 -12.00
N ALA A 252 -1.09 -11.42 -11.32
CA ALA A 252 -0.50 -11.37 -10.00
C ALA A 252 -1.26 -12.39 -9.15
N ILE A 253 -0.53 -13.28 -8.50
CA ILE A 253 -1.06 -14.47 -7.85
C ILE A 253 -2.18 -14.06 -6.90
N VAL A 254 -3.43 -14.37 -7.27
CA VAL A 254 -4.58 -14.21 -6.37
C VAL A 254 -4.34 -15.16 -5.20
N THR A 255 -4.40 -14.64 -3.98
CA THR A 255 -4.36 -15.48 -2.79
C THR A 255 -5.71 -16.19 -2.65
N ASP A 256 -5.67 -17.52 -2.64
CA ASP A 256 -6.82 -18.36 -2.29
C ASP A 256 -7.08 -18.27 -0.79
N VAL A 257 -7.56 -17.12 -0.30
CA VAL A 257 -8.16 -17.04 1.04
C VAL A 257 -9.55 -17.68 0.96
N PRO A 258 -9.82 -18.78 1.69
CA PRO A 258 -11.14 -19.42 1.68
C PRO A 258 -12.18 -18.46 2.26
N GLY A 259 -13.06 -17.92 1.40
CA GLY A 259 -14.13 -17.00 1.79
C GLY A 259 -14.49 -15.90 0.78
N THR A 260 -13.69 -15.68 -0.26
CA THR A 260 -13.90 -14.58 -1.24
C THR A 260 -14.66 -14.98 -2.51
N THR A 261 -15.14 -16.21 -2.61
CA THR A 261 -15.77 -16.74 -3.84
C THR A 261 -17.29 -16.79 -3.75
N ARG A 262 -17.95 -15.62 -3.71
CA ARG A 262 -19.38 -15.54 -4.08
C ARG A 262 -19.95 -14.21 -4.59
N ASP A 263 -19.16 -13.14 -4.74
CA ASP A 263 -19.59 -11.87 -5.34
C ASP A 263 -18.60 -11.41 -6.43
N THR A 264 -18.69 -11.97 -7.64
CA THR A 264 -17.88 -11.50 -8.79
C THR A 264 -18.37 -10.16 -9.32
N LEU A 265 -17.62 -9.07 -9.08
CA LEU A 265 -17.63 -7.84 -9.91
C LEU A 265 -16.29 -7.06 -9.95
N GLU A 266 -15.29 -7.45 -9.16
CA GLU A 266 -14.01 -6.75 -9.05
C GLU A 266 -12.86 -7.70 -9.36
N VAL A 267 -11.92 -7.28 -10.21
CA VAL A 267 -10.71 -8.04 -10.53
C VAL A 267 -9.49 -7.19 -10.25
N GLN A 268 -8.56 -7.75 -9.48
CA GLN A 268 -7.26 -7.16 -9.20
C GLN A 268 -6.23 -7.73 -10.19
N THR A 269 -5.49 -6.85 -10.86
CA THR A 269 -4.44 -7.21 -11.82
C THR A 269 -3.39 -6.11 -11.88
N SER A 270 -2.29 -6.34 -12.59
CA SER A 270 -1.36 -5.29 -13.00
C SER A 270 -1.59 -4.96 -14.48
N ILE A 271 -1.56 -3.68 -14.84
CA ILE A 271 -1.51 -3.22 -16.24
C ILE A 271 -0.25 -2.40 -16.39
N ARG A 272 0.68 -2.86 -17.22
CA ARG A 272 1.95 -2.16 -17.48
C ARG A 272 2.78 -1.85 -16.21
N GLY A 273 2.65 -2.70 -15.18
CA GLY A 273 3.31 -2.56 -13.88
C GLY A 273 2.52 -1.75 -12.85
N ILE A 274 1.39 -1.14 -13.24
CA ILE A 274 0.52 -0.37 -12.35
C ILE A 274 -0.50 -1.32 -11.73
N PRO A 275 -0.65 -1.35 -10.40
CA PRO A 275 -1.66 -2.19 -9.76
C PRO A 275 -3.04 -1.56 -9.99
N VAL A 276 -3.96 -2.34 -10.55
CA VAL A 276 -5.31 -1.88 -10.91
C VAL A 276 -6.37 -2.76 -10.28
N LYS A 277 -7.53 -2.13 -10.05
CA LYS A 277 -8.77 -2.79 -9.65
C LYS A 277 -9.80 -2.52 -10.74
N LEU A 278 -10.06 -3.52 -11.57
CA LEU A 278 -11.08 -3.49 -12.61
C LEU A 278 -12.45 -3.75 -11.98
N ILE A 279 -13.40 -2.86 -12.22
CA ILE A 279 -14.77 -2.96 -11.70
C ILE A 279 -15.72 -3.05 -12.89
N ASP A 280 -16.40 -4.20 -13.03
CA ASP A 280 -17.46 -4.35 -14.04
C ASP A 280 -18.78 -3.85 -13.46
N THR A 281 -19.41 -2.92 -14.15
CA THR A 281 -20.76 -2.45 -13.79
C THR A 281 -21.86 -3.39 -14.31
N ALA A 282 -21.53 -4.45 -15.07
CA ALA A 282 -22.52 -5.36 -15.69
C ALA A 282 -23.20 -6.37 -14.75
N GLY A 283 -22.66 -6.62 -13.56
CA GLY A 283 -23.16 -7.63 -12.61
C GLY A 283 -24.39 -7.21 -11.81
N ILE A 284 -24.99 -6.08 -12.16
CA ILE A 284 -26.32 -5.71 -11.72
C ILE A 284 -27.31 -6.58 -12.49
N ARG A 285 -27.73 -7.69 -11.89
CA ARG A 285 -28.73 -8.57 -12.48
C ARG A 285 -30.04 -7.80 -12.71
N LYS A 286 -30.62 -7.99 -13.90
CA LYS A 286 -32.06 -7.84 -14.13
C LYS A 286 -32.76 -8.96 -13.36
N THR A 287 -33.32 -8.64 -12.21
CA THR A 287 -34.38 -9.42 -11.58
C THR A 287 -35.50 -8.46 -11.25
N ASP A 288 -36.72 -8.85 -11.62
CA ASP A 288 -37.91 -8.01 -11.55
C ASP A 288 -38.17 -7.51 -10.12
N ASP A 289 -38.39 -6.20 -10.00
CA ASP A 289 -38.73 -5.40 -8.82
C ASP A 289 -37.65 -5.17 -7.73
N ILE A 290 -37.50 -3.89 -7.34
CA ILE A 290 -36.64 -3.32 -6.26
C ILE A 290 -35.12 -3.34 -6.51
N VAL A 291 -34.58 -4.30 -7.28
CA VAL A 291 -33.14 -4.44 -7.56
C VAL A 291 -32.59 -3.40 -8.55
N GLU A 292 -33.46 -2.78 -9.35
CA GLU A 292 -33.09 -1.90 -10.47
C GLU A 292 -32.50 -0.55 -10.01
N ALA A 293 -33.06 0.07 -8.97
CA ALA A 293 -32.51 1.31 -8.37
C ALA A 293 -31.17 1.06 -7.68
N ILE A 294 -31.07 -0.03 -6.91
CA ILE A 294 -29.84 -0.45 -6.23
C ILE A 294 -28.72 -0.73 -7.24
N GLY A 295 -29.07 -1.22 -8.41
CA GLY A 295 -28.18 -1.40 -9.53
C GLY A 295 -27.57 -0.11 -10.03
N VAL A 296 -28.42 0.82 -10.48
CA VAL A 296 -27.99 2.13 -10.99
C VAL A 296 -27.18 2.87 -9.93
N ASP A 297 -27.64 2.88 -8.67
CA ASP A 297 -26.94 3.54 -7.56
C ASP A 297 -25.54 2.95 -7.32
N ARG A 298 -25.38 1.62 -7.45
CA ARG A 298 -24.06 0.96 -7.34
C ARG A 298 -23.14 1.27 -8.51
N ALA A 299 -23.66 1.30 -9.74
CA ALA A 299 -22.87 1.69 -10.90
C ALA A 299 -22.42 3.15 -10.80
N THR A 300 -23.32 4.05 -10.39
CA THR A 300 -23.01 5.47 -10.17
C THR A 300 -22.01 5.67 -9.04
N ALA A 301 -22.14 4.94 -7.93
CA ALA A 301 -21.17 4.98 -6.83
C ALA A 301 -19.78 4.52 -7.29
N ALA A 302 -19.69 3.41 -8.03
CA ALA A 302 -18.42 2.92 -8.57
C ALA A 302 -17.79 3.95 -9.53
N ILE A 303 -18.58 4.52 -10.44
CA ILE A 303 -18.14 5.54 -11.41
C ILE A 303 -17.63 6.80 -10.68
N THR A 304 -18.27 7.20 -9.59
CA THR A 304 -17.88 8.39 -8.79
C THR A 304 -16.52 8.21 -8.12
N GLU A 305 -16.18 6.99 -7.72
CA GLU A 305 -14.88 6.66 -7.11
C GLU A 305 -13.81 6.27 -8.14
N ALA A 306 -14.10 6.36 -9.44
CA ALA A 306 -13.20 5.91 -10.48
C ALA A 306 -12.03 6.88 -10.70
N ASP A 307 -10.84 6.30 -10.85
CA ASP A 307 -9.66 7.00 -11.36
C ASP A 307 -9.69 7.07 -12.88
N VAL A 308 -10.16 5.97 -13.50
CA VAL A 308 -10.33 5.83 -14.94
C VAL A 308 -11.69 5.20 -15.25
N VAL A 309 -12.42 5.77 -16.20
CA VAL A 309 -13.66 5.21 -16.74
C VAL A 309 -13.43 4.76 -18.18
N LEU A 310 -13.65 3.47 -18.44
CA LEU A 310 -13.70 2.88 -19.77
C LEU A 310 -15.16 2.78 -20.20
N TRP A 311 -15.61 3.70 -21.04
CA TRP A 311 -16.98 3.77 -21.54
C TRP A 311 -17.11 3.05 -22.88
N LEU A 312 -17.74 1.87 -22.85
CA LEU A 312 -17.96 1.04 -24.03
C LEU A 312 -19.32 1.33 -24.64
N VAL A 313 -19.31 1.68 -25.91
CA VAL A 313 -20.49 1.84 -26.76
C VAL A 313 -20.39 0.85 -27.91
N SER A 314 -21.41 0.02 -28.17
CA SER A 314 -21.37 -0.87 -29.34
C SER A 314 -21.77 -0.17 -30.62
N THR A 315 -21.32 -0.68 -31.76
CA THR A 315 -21.60 -0.11 -33.09
C THR A 315 -23.09 -0.07 -33.44
N ASP A 316 -23.87 -0.96 -32.83
CA ASP A 316 -25.32 -1.12 -32.97
C ASP A 316 -26.15 -0.42 -31.87
N GLU A 317 -25.50 0.33 -30.98
CA GLU A 317 -26.16 0.88 -29.80
C GLU A 317 -27.11 2.06 -30.09
N GLU A 318 -28.31 2.00 -29.48
CA GLU A 318 -29.36 3.01 -29.63
C GLU A 318 -29.02 4.34 -28.95
N GLU A 319 -29.55 5.44 -29.49
CA GLU A 319 -29.26 6.79 -29.01
C GLU A 319 -29.70 7.04 -27.56
N LYS A 320 -30.87 6.50 -27.20
CA LYS A 320 -31.44 6.66 -25.86
C LYS A 320 -30.48 6.13 -24.79
N THR A 321 -29.95 4.93 -25.00
CA THR A 321 -29.09 4.26 -24.01
C THR A 321 -27.74 4.94 -23.85
N ILE A 322 -27.17 5.46 -24.95
CA ILE A 322 -25.97 6.30 -24.91
C ILE A 322 -26.26 7.57 -24.08
N THR A 323 -27.40 8.21 -24.32
CA THR A 323 -27.79 9.47 -23.68
C THR A 323 -27.92 9.35 -22.17
N ASP A 324 -28.44 8.21 -21.68
CA ASP A 324 -28.62 7.93 -20.25
C ASP A 324 -27.28 7.80 -19.49
N LEU A 325 -26.20 7.39 -20.17
CA LEU A 325 -24.86 7.25 -19.58
C LEU A 325 -24.01 8.53 -19.65
N ILE A 326 -24.39 9.52 -20.46
CA ILE A 326 -23.60 10.75 -20.62
C ILE A 326 -23.47 11.50 -19.30
N ASP A 327 -24.58 11.74 -18.61
CA ASP A 327 -24.58 12.58 -17.40
C ASP A 327 -23.70 12.00 -16.28
N PRO A 328 -23.85 10.71 -15.88
CA PRO A 328 -23.02 10.15 -14.81
C PRO A 328 -21.53 10.05 -15.14
N ILE A 329 -21.16 10.00 -16.43
CA ILE A 329 -19.76 9.90 -16.87
C ILE A 329 -19.15 11.31 -17.04
N MET A 330 -19.85 12.21 -17.73
CA MET A 330 -19.33 13.53 -18.09
C MET A 330 -19.40 14.54 -16.94
N SER A 331 -20.19 14.26 -15.88
CA SER A 331 -20.21 15.06 -14.64
C SER A 331 -19.05 14.75 -13.69
N LEU A 332 -18.22 13.75 -13.99
CA LEU A 332 -17.12 13.36 -13.12
C LEU A 332 -16.07 14.47 -12.97
N PRO A 333 -15.32 14.49 -11.85
CA PRO A 333 -14.19 15.38 -11.66
C PRO A 333 -13.24 15.35 -12.86
N LYS A 334 -12.57 16.47 -13.13
CA LYS A 334 -11.64 16.57 -14.28
C LYS A 334 -10.46 15.61 -14.14
N GLU A 335 -10.16 15.24 -12.92
CA GLU A 335 -9.09 14.33 -12.52
C GLU A 335 -9.38 12.88 -12.94
N THR A 336 -10.65 12.46 -12.98
CA THR A 336 -11.05 11.13 -13.44
C THR A 336 -10.89 11.04 -14.95
N LYS A 337 -10.05 10.15 -15.47
CA LYS A 337 -9.79 10.04 -16.93
C LYS A 337 -10.87 9.21 -17.63
N ILE A 338 -11.34 9.64 -18.80
CA ILE A 338 -12.43 8.98 -19.54
C ILE A 338 -11.96 8.50 -20.90
N ALA A 339 -12.10 7.20 -21.18
CA ALA A 339 -11.94 6.63 -22.52
C ALA A 339 -13.30 6.26 -23.12
N LEU A 340 -13.64 6.82 -24.28
CA LEU A 340 -14.76 6.37 -25.10
C LEU A 340 -14.26 5.30 -26.08
N LEU A 341 -14.81 4.09 -25.98
CA LEU A 341 -14.39 2.92 -26.73
C LEU A 341 -15.56 2.36 -27.54
N ILE A 342 -15.49 2.45 -28.86
CA ILE A 342 -16.46 1.81 -29.75
C ILE A 342 -16.13 0.32 -29.86
N SER A 343 -16.95 -0.51 -29.20
CA SER A 343 -16.76 -1.96 -29.08
C SER A 343 -17.31 -2.75 -30.27
N LYS A 344 -16.85 -4.00 -30.42
CA LYS A 344 -17.21 -4.93 -31.52
C LYS A 344 -16.83 -4.40 -32.91
N SER A 345 -15.74 -3.63 -32.98
CA SER A 345 -15.24 -3.05 -34.23
C SER A 345 -14.90 -4.10 -35.29
N ASP A 346 -14.65 -5.36 -34.91
CA ASP A 346 -14.42 -6.48 -35.82
C ASP A 346 -15.66 -6.87 -36.65
N THR A 347 -16.86 -6.48 -36.20
CA THR A 347 -18.13 -6.83 -36.86
C THR A 347 -18.72 -5.70 -37.70
N SER A 348 -18.02 -4.58 -37.82
CA SER A 348 -18.51 -3.37 -38.50
C SER A 348 -17.39 -2.74 -39.33
N ASP A 349 -17.75 -2.02 -40.38
CA ASP A 349 -16.77 -1.26 -41.15
C ASP A 349 -16.32 0.01 -40.40
N GLU A 350 -15.17 0.56 -40.81
CA GLU A 350 -14.57 1.75 -40.21
C GLU A 350 -15.51 2.98 -40.27
N GLU A 351 -16.37 3.05 -41.29
CA GLU A 351 -17.35 4.13 -41.45
C GLU A 351 -18.43 4.05 -40.37
N THR A 352 -18.94 2.86 -40.07
CA THR A 352 -19.93 2.64 -39.01
C THR A 352 -19.35 3.00 -37.63
N VAL A 353 -18.11 2.58 -37.35
CA VAL A 353 -17.41 2.92 -36.10
C VAL A 353 -17.29 4.44 -35.93
N LYS A 354 -16.81 5.14 -36.97
CA LYS A 354 -16.68 6.61 -36.96
C LYS A 354 -18.02 7.33 -36.83
N LYS A 355 -19.07 6.79 -37.47
CA LYS A 355 -20.43 7.34 -37.36
C LYS A 355 -20.95 7.24 -35.93
N GLN A 356 -20.73 6.11 -35.27
CA GLN A 356 -21.15 5.91 -33.89
C GLN A 356 -20.38 6.83 -32.92
N GLU A 357 -19.06 6.96 -33.08
CA GLU A 357 -18.27 7.91 -32.29
C GLU A 357 -18.78 9.35 -32.45
N LYS A 358 -19.01 9.80 -33.70
CA LYS A 358 -19.56 11.14 -33.97
C LYS A 358 -20.92 11.35 -33.35
N LYS A 359 -21.78 10.32 -33.36
CA LYS A 359 -23.09 10.35 -32.70
C LYS A 359 -22.94 10.59 -31.20
N VAL A 360 -22.10 9.82 -30.52
CA VAL A 360 -21.82 9.99 -29.07
C VAL A 360 -21.32 11.41 -28.79
N MET A 361 -20.35 11.91 -29.57
CA MET A 361 -19.80 13.26 -29.40
C MET A 361 -20.84 14.38 -29.62
N SER A 362 -21.75 14.20 -30.58
CA SER A 362 -22.86 15.13 -30.81
C SER A 362 -23.82 15.17 -29.63
N LEU A 363 -24.10 14.03 -29.00
CA LEU A 363 -24.98 13.95 -27.82
C LEU A 363 -24.34 14.63 -26.61
N ILE A 364 -23.04 14.37 -26.36
CA ILE A 364 -22.28 15.03 -25.28
C ILE A 364 -22.34 16.55 -25.44
N SER A 365 -22.08 17.04 -26.65
CA SER A 365 -22.11 18.47 -26.96
C SER A 365 -23.53 19.05 -26.85
N GLY A 366 -24.54 18.31 -27.31
CA GLY A 366 -25.95 18.69 -27.23
C GLY A 366 -26.47 18.82 -25.79
N LYS A 367 -25.89 18.09 -24.84
CA LYS A 367 -26.15 18.25 -23.40
C LYS A 367 -25.37 19.41 -22.74
N GLY A 368 -24.52 20.11 -23.49
CA GLY A 368 -23.80 21.29 -23.00
C GLY A 368 -22.52 21.01 -22.22
N TYR A 369 -21.99 19.78 -22.23
CA TYR A 369 -20.71 19.47 -21.60
C TYR A 369 -19.55 20.04 -22.41
N SER A 370 -18.73 20.88 -21.78
CA SER A 370 -17.49 21.41 -22.39
C SER A 370 -16.35 20.40 -22.38
N ARG A 371 -16.44 19.40 -21.50
CA ARG A 371 -15.47 18.31 -21.37
C ARG A 371 -15.70 17.28 -22.48
N THR A 372 -14.61 16.68 -22.99
CA THR A 372 -14.67 15.53 -23.87
C THR A 372 -13.90 14.34 -23.29
N PRO A 373 -14.16 13.10 -23.72
CA PRO A 373 -13.32 11.96 -23.38
C PRO A 373 -11.85 12.23 -23.73
N ASP A 374 -10.96 11.80 -22.85
CA ASP A 374 -9.50 11.95 -22.93
C ASP A 374 -8.91 10.99 -23.99
N LEU A 375 -9.47 9.78 -24.11
CA LEU A 375 -9.20 8.84 -25.21
C LEU A 375 -10.49 8.57 -26.00
N ARG A 376 -10.38 8.49 -27.32
CA ARG A 376 -11.45 8.02 -28.22
C ARG A 376 -10.86 6.99 -29.16
N GLY A 377 -11.43 5.80 -29.18
CA GLY A 377 -10.92 4.71 -29.98
C GLY A 377 -11.97 3.64 -30.22
N SER A 378 -11.53 2.58 -30.89
CA SER A 378 -12.36 1.39 -31.11
C SER A 378 -11.65 0.17 -30.55
N ILE A 379 -12.43 -0.83 -30.13
CA ILE A 379 -11.91 -2.06 -29.56
C ILE A 379 -12.65 -3.28 -30.07
N SER A 380 -11.87 -4.31 -30.39
CA SER A 380 -12.36 -5.67 -30.50
C SER A 380 -11.71 -6.53 -29.44
N SER A 381 -12.48 -6.96 -28.44
CA SER A 381 -12.00 -7.93 -27.44
C SER A 381 -11.71 -9.30 -28.05
N ALA A 382 -12.33 -9.63 -29.20
CA ALA A 382 -12.12 -10.90 -29.90
C ALA A 382 -10.76 -10.95 -30.60
N THR A 383 -10.37 -9.87 -31.29
CA THR A 383 -9.07 -9.77 -31.99
C THR A 383 -7.98 -9.14 -31.13
N ARG A 384 -8.35 -8.52 -30.00
CA ARG A 384 -7.50 -7.71 -29.10
C ARG A 384 -6.99 -6.41 -29.71
N GLU A 385 -7.57 -5.98 -30.81
CA GLU A 385 -7.27 -4.70 -31.43
C GLU A 385 -7.74 -3.53 -30.53
N GLY A 386 -6.93 -2.47 -30.42
CA GLY A 386 -7.18 -1.33 -29.53
C GLY A 386 -6.76 -1.53 -28.06
N LEU A 387 -6.41 -2.75 -27.64
CA LEU A 387 -6.06 -3.02 -26.23
C LEU A 387 -4.79 -2.28 -25.80
N SER A 388 -3.75 -2.23 -26.64
CA SER A 388 -2.50 -1.54 -26.33
C SER A 388 -2.67 -0.03 -26.15
N GLU A 389 -3.65 0.59 -26.82
CA GLU A 389 -3.95 2.02 -26.66
C GLU A 389 -4.62 2.29 -25.31
N ILE A 390 -5.48 1.38 -24.84
CA ILE A 390 -6.09 1.46 -23.51
C ILE A 390 -5.04 1.30 -22.42
N GLU A 391 -4.13 0.34 -22.57
CA GLU A 391 -3.03 0.14 -21.62
C GLU A 391 -2.13 1.38 -21.50
N GLU A 392 -1.81 2.00 -22.63
CA GLU A 392 -0.99 3.21 -22.65
C GLU A 392 -1.76 4.42 -22.09
N PHE A 393 -3.06 4.50 -22.35
CA PHE A 393 -3.91 5.51 -21.73
C PHE A 393 -3.97 5.37 -20.20
N ILE A 394 -4.07 4.15 -19.67
CA ILE A 394 -4.01 3.87 -18.22
C ILE A 394 -2.65 4.28 -17.65
N ARG A 395 -1.56 4.01 -18.37
CA ARG A 395 -0.22 4.44 -17.98
C ARG A 395 -0.10 5.96 -17.92
N ASN A 396 -0.52 6.65 -18.98
CA ASN A 396 -0.48 8.11 -19.02
C ASN A 396 -1.36 8.73 -17.92
N ALA A 397 -2.53 8.14 -17.64
CA ALA A 397 -3.37 8.54 -16.52
C ALA A 397 -2.64 8.44 -15.18
N TYR A 398 -1.88 7.36 -14.94
CA TYR A 398 -1.06 7.20 -13.75
C TYR A 398 0.09 8.22 -13.68
N ASP A 399 0.80 8.44 -14.78
CA ASP A 399 1.94 9.36 -14.85
C ASP A 399 1.51 10.82 -14.64
N GLU A 400 0.33 11.21 -15.12
CA GLU A 400 -0.24 12.55 -14.93
C GLU A 400 -0.74 12.82 -13.50
N MET A 401 -0.97 11.79 -12.67
CA MET A 401 -1.44 11.95 -11.28
C MET A 401 -0.37 12.48 -10.33
N GLY A 402 0.91 12.30 -10.65
CA GLY A 402 2.04 12.70 -9.82
C GLY A 402 2.88 13.78 -10.45
N ALA A 403 3.39 14.70 -9.65
CA ALA A 403 4.60 15.41 -10.02
C ALA A 403 5.78 14.45 -9.84
N THR A 404 6.69 14.36 -10.83
CA THR A 404 7.93 13.60 -10.70
C THR A 404 8.66 14.07 -9.44
N SER A 405 8.62 13.28 -8.37
CA SER A 405 9.42 13.53 -7.18
C SER A 405 10.89 13.58 -7.61
N SER A 406 11.56 14.69 -7.32
CA SER A 406 12.99 14.89 -7.61
C SER A 406 13.87 13.79 -7.00
N ALA A 407 13.37 13.14 -5.94
CA ALA A 407 14.01 12.05 -5.21
C ALA A 407 13.49 10.65 -5.55
N GLY A 408 12.51 10.50 -6.45
CA GLY A 408 11.90 9.20 -6.78
C GLY A 408 11.18 8.51 -5.62
N LEU A 409 10.94 9.22 -4.51
CA LEU A 409 10.17 8.75 -3.37
C LEU A 409 8.70 9.10 -3.54
N LEU A 410 7.83 8.10 -3.40
CA LEU A 410 6.38 8.26 -3.39
C LEU A 410 5.85 7.98 -1.98
N VAL A 411 5.02 8.88 -1.47
CA VAL A 411 4.24 8.61 -0.25
C VAL A 411 3.07 7.70 -0.63
N THR A 412 3.03 6.47 -0.10
CA THR A 412 2.00 5.47 -0.46
C THR A 412 0.88 5.36 0.57
N ASN A 413 1.17 5.68 1.83
CA ASN A 413 0.26 5.50 2.96
C ASN A 413 -0.47 6.80 3.30
N ARG A 414 -1.79 6.72 3.45
CA ARG A 414 -2.65 7.85 3.83
C ARG A 414 -2.22 8.50 5.15
N ARG A 415 -1.80 7.71 6.14
CA ARG A 415 -1.32 8.24 7.43
C ARG A 415 -0.14 9.19 7.23
N HIS A 416 0.85 8.77 6.44
CA HIS A 416 2.00 9.60 6.11
C HIS A 416 1.58 10.89 5.40
N PHE A 417 0.66 10.79 4.44
CA PHE A 417 0.12 11.96 3.75
C PHE A 417 -0.59 12.93 4.70
N GLU A 418 -1.42 12.45 5.61
CA GLU A 418 -2.15 13.29 6.57
C GLU A 418 -1.18 14.02 7.52
N VAL A 419 -0.18 13.31 8.03
CA VAL A 419 0.88 13.86 8.90
C VAL A 419 1.71 14.91 8.16
N LEU A 420 2.21 14.58 6.96
CA LEU A 420 3.00 15.50 6.13
C LEU A 420 2.19 16.73 5.70
N SER A 421 0.90 16.55 5.38
CA SER A 421 0.00 17.65 5.02
C SER A 421 -0.26 18.57 6.22
N SER A 422 -0.38 18.01 7.42
CA SER A 422 -0.51 18.80 8.65
C SER A 422 0.75 19.61 8.92
N ALA A 423 1.92 19.01 8.77
CA ALA A 423 3.20 19.69 8.92
C ALA A 423 3.36 20.81 7.87
N LEU A 424 2.98 20.55 6.61
CA LEU A 424 3.00 21.53 5.52
C LEU A 424 2.13 22.75 5.83
N ASP A 425 0.90 22.54 6.30
CA ASP A 425 -0.01 23.61 6.71
C ASP A 425 0.55 24.45 7.87
N LYS A 426 1.10 23.79 8.89
CA LYS A 426 1.75 24.47 10.05
C LYS A 426 2.95 25.31 9.62
N VAL A 427 3.83 24.78 8.77
CA VAL A 427 4.96 25.51 8.22
C VAL A 427 4.49 26.68 7.35
N GLY A 428 3.48 26.47 6.51
CA GLY A 428 2.88 27.53 5.69
C GLY A 428 2.31 28.68 6.52
N LYS A 429 1.60 28.37 7.62
CA LYS A 429 1.10 29.36 8.58
C LYS A 429 2.24 30.12 9.27
N SER A 430 3.32 29.42 9.64
CA SER A 430 4.50 30.06 10.24
C SER A 430 5.14 31.06 9.27
N ILE A 431 5.29 30.68 8.00
CA ILE A 431 5.83 31.54 6.94
C ILE A 431 4.94 32.79 6.76
N ALA A 432 3.61 32.61 6.75
CA ALA A 432 2.67 33.72 6.61
C ALA A 432 2.74 34.70 7.79
N ALA A 433 2.81 34.20 9.03
CA ALA A 433 2.93 35.00 10.24
C ALA A 433 4.25 35.81 10.27
N LEU A 434 5.37 35.18 9.93
CA LEU A 434 6.67 35.85 9.83
C LEU A 434 6.64 36.99 8.80
N ARG A 435 6.01 36.78 7.64
CA ARG A 435 5.85 37.82 6.60
C ARG A 435 4.92 38.95 7.01
N ALA A 436 3.96 38.68 7.89
CA ALA A 436 3.06 39.68 8.43
C ALA A 436 3.70 40.52 9.56
N GLY A 437 4.89 40.13 10.04
CA GLY A 437 5.58 40.79 11.14
C GLY A 437 5.10 40.36 12.52
N ASP A 438 4.37 39.25 12.63
CA ASP A 438 3.83 38.75 13.91
C ASP A 438 4.96 38.47 14.94
N PRO A 439 4.65 38.47 16.26
CA PRO A 439 5.58 38.04 17.31
C PRO A 439 6.10 36.61 17.08
N LEU A 440 7.36 36.34 17.43
CA LEU A 440 8.05 35.09 17.08
C LEU A 440 7.51 33.88 17.83
N GLU A 441 6.81 34.04 18.96
CA GLU A 441 6.23 32.90 19.69
C GLU A 441 5.22 32.13 18.84
N GLY A 442 4.43 32.82 18.01
CA GLY A 442 3.44 32.21 17.13
C GLY A 442 4.07 31.28 16.09
N PRO A 443 4.97 31.80 15.23
CA PRO A 443 5.81 31.01 14.34
C PRO A 443 6.53 29.86 15.04
N ALA A 444 7.19 30.11 16.18
CA ALA A 444 7.93 29.07 16.92
C ALA A 444 7.02 27.90 17.37
N LEU A 445 5.81 28.21 17.86
CA LEU A 445 4.84 27.20 18.25
C LEU A 445 4.40 26.33 17.06
N LEU A 446 4.19 26.94 15.89
CA LEU A 446 3.82 26.22 14.67
C LEU A 446 4.95 25.31 14.17
N ILE A 447 6.20 25.78 14.22
CA ILE A 447 7.38 24.98 13.86
C ILE A 447 7.55 23.79 14.81
N ARG A 448 7.34 23.99 16.13
CA ARG A 448 7.35 22.89 17.11
C ARG A 448 6.28 21.85 16.81
N ALA A 449 5.06 22.27 16.51
CA ALA A 449 3.97 21.35 16.13
C ALA A 449 4.25 20.61 14.82
N ALA A 450 4.88 21.26 13.83
CA ALA A 450 5.29 20.60 12.59
C ALA A 450 6.41 19.57 12.82
N LEU A 451 7.34 19.84 13.75
CA LEU A 451 8.39 18.90 14.14
C LEU A 451 7.80 17.64 14.82
N GLU A 452 6.78 17.82 15.67
CA GLU A 452 6.05 16.71 16.30
C GLU A 452 5.37 15.82 15.24
N ASP A 453 4.66 16.43 14.27
CA ASP A 453 4.04 15.70 13.15
C ASP A 453 5.08 14.87 12.38
N VAL A 454 6.16 15.49 11.91
CA VAL A 454 7.19 14.78 11.13
C VAL A 454 7.84 13.66 11.96
N GLY A 455 7.99 13.86 13.28
CA GLY A 455 8.45 12.84 14.22
C GLY A 455 7.54 11.60 14.31
N GLU A 456 6.24 11.76 14.06
CA GLU A 456 5.26 10.66 14.04
C GLU A 456 5.48 9.67 12.89
N ILE A 457 6.06 10.12 11.77
CA ILE A 457 6.35 9.25 10.61
C ILE A 457 7.33 8.14 11.01
N THR A 458 8.39 8.51 11.72
CA THR A 458 9.43 7.57 12.18
C THR A 458 9.09 6.88 13.51
N GLY A 459 8.01 7.32 14.18
CA GLY A 459 7.62 6.81 15.49
C GLY A 459 8.38 7.41 16.67
N LYS A 460 9.06 8.57 16.49
CA LYS A 460 9.72 9.29 17.60
C LYS A 460 8.70 9.98 18.53
N SER A 461 7.55 10.38 17.97
CA SER A 461 6.50 11.13 18.67
C SER A 461 5.14 10.45 18.56
N VAL A 462 5.09 9.12 18.71
CA VAL A 462 3.87 8.31 18.50
C VAL A 462 3.29 7.77 19.81
N SER A 463 1.96 7.69 19.89
CA SER A 463 1.27 7.04 21.01
C SER A 463 1.31 5.51 20.91
N ASP A 464 1.39 4.83 22.06
CA ASP A 464 1.30 3.36 22.13
C ASP A 464 0.03 2.82 21.44
N THR A 465 -1.08 3.55 21.54
CA THR A 465 -2.35 3.20 20.89
C THR A 465 -2.27 3.19 19.36
N LEU A 466 -1.52 4.13 18.76
CA LEU A 466 -1.35 4.16 17.31
C LEU A 466 -0.44 3.00 16.87
N VAL A 467 0.64 2.76 17.61
CA VAL A 467 1.53 1.61 17.40
C VAL A 467 0.71 0.30 17.41
N ASP A 468 -0.12 0.10 18.42
CA ASP A 468 -0.98 -1.09 18.51
C ASP A 468 -1.98 -1.17 17.35
N THR A 469 -2.56 -0.05 16.94
CA THR A 469 -3.51 -0.01 15.81
C THR A 469 -2.83 -0.41 14.51
N ILE A 470 -1.60 0.07 14.24
CA ILE A 470 -0.82 -0.28 13.06
C ILE A 470 -0.51 -1.78 13.06
N PHE A 471 0.05 -2.30 14.15
CA PHE A 471 0.46 -3.71 14.23
C PHE A 471 -0.72 -4.69 14.30
N SER A 472 -1.91 -4.25 14.72
CA SER A 472 -3.13 -5.08 14.70
C SER A 472 -3.57 -5.50 13.29
N ARG A 473 -3.13 -4.76 12.25
CA ARG A 473 -3.45 -5.05 10.84
C ARG A 473 -2.48 -6.04 10.19
N PHE A 474 -1.39 -6.37 10.86
CA PHE A 474 -0.40 -7.33 10.35
C PHE A 474 -0.88 -8.77 10.49
N CYS A 475 -0.25 -9.67 9.75
CA CYS A 475 -0.46 -11.10 9.91
C CYS A 475 0.15 -11.61 11.23
N VAL A 476 -0.32 -12.77 11.68
CA VAL A 476 0.37 -13.51 12.74
C VAL A 476 1.58 -14.20 12.11
N GLY A 477 2.77 -14.03 12.69
CA GLY A 477 4.02 -14.59 12.17
C GLY A 477 4.82 -13.65 11.26
N LYS A 478 4.21 -12.56 10.80
CA LYS A 478 4.91 -11.34 10.36
C LYS A 478 3.96 -10.14 10.30
#